data_AF-A0A7S1B1P3-F1
#
_entry.id   AF-A0A7S1B1P3-F1
#
_cell.length_a   1.000
_cell.length_b   1.000
_cell.length_c   1.000
_cell.angle_alpha   90.00
_cell.angle_beta   90.00
_cell.angle_gamma   90.00
#
_symmetry.space_group_name_H-M   'P 1'
#
loop_
_entity.id
_entity.type
_entity.pdbx_description
1 polymer ?
#
loop_
_entity_poly.entity_id
_entity_poly.type
_entity_poly.pdbx_seq_one_letter_code
_entity_poly.pdbx_strand_id
1 'polypeptide(L)'
;EYLSGVVDSWLGVNTPRCCCRGPLRDTAEEYTGEPNTVELPQPGSNTVNPEFFPMQCIRVQTVLKMDRMKPYDEMEKRGLLVPPGIASRIHFVSHEWLSHDHPDPEGVQLGRLKIIFEEVIAGNGDQLFS
;
A
#
# COMPACT_ATOMS: atom_id res chain seq x y z
N GLU A 1 17.58 42.10 5.21
CA GLU A 1 17.35 42.23 6.66
C GLU A 1 16.41 41.13 7.11
N TYR A 2 16.73 40.56 8.27
CA TYR A 2 16.10 39.40 8.90
C TYR A 2 15.11 39.90 9.98
N LEU A 3 14.33 38.95 10.52
CA LEU A 3 13.51 38.98 11.76
C LEU A 3 12.02 39.30 11.56
N SER A 4 11.16 38.28 11.64
CA SER A 4 10.53 37.70 12.86
C SER A 4 9.20 38.41 13.16
N GLY A 5 8.06 37.79 13.40
CA GLY A 5 7.79 36.50 14.04
C GLY A 5 6.77 36.76 15.16
N VAL A 6 5.61 36.11 15.10
CA VAL A 6 4.63 35.81 16.17
C VAL A 6 3.87 34.60 15.60
N VAL A 7 4.13 33.32 15.89
CA VAL A 7 4.30 32.53 17.12
C VAL A 7 3.06 32.50 18.02
N ASP A 8 2.57 31.26 18.18
CA ASP A 8 1.69 30.71 19.23
C ASP A 8 0.17 30.99 19.13
N SER A 9 -0.72 30.03 19.43
CA SER A 9 -0.60 28.63 19.87
C SER A 9 -2.04 28.08 20.04
N TRP A 10 -2.13 26.75 20.23
CA TRP A 10 -3.23 25.97 20.80
C TRP A 10 -4.27 25.40 19.81
N LEU A 11 -4.68 24.14 19.88
CA LEU A 11 -4.11 22.84 20.29
C LEU A 11 -5.25 21.84 19.99
N GLY A 12 -4.90 20.65 19.47
CA GLY A 12 -5.79 19.48 19.54
C GLY A 12 -6.50 19.10 18.26
N VAL A 13 -5.81 18.41 17.34
CA VAL A 13 -6.47 17.46 16.43
C VAL A 13 -5.61 16.21 16.31
N ASN A 14 -6.16 15.10 16.80
CA ASN A 14 -5.67 13.73 16.59
C ASN A 14 -5.52 13.47 15.08
N THR A 15 -4.29 13.37 14.58
CA THR A 15 -4.01 12.94 13.21
C THR A 15 -3.92 11.42 13.15
N PRO A 16 -4.76 10.72 12.36
CA PRO A 16 -4.61 9.28 12.15
C PRO A 16 -3.37 8.99 11.30
N ARG A 17 -2.62 7.94 11.68
CA ARG A 17 -1.45 7.43 10.94
C ARG A 17 -1.84 7.00 9.53
N CYS A 18 -1.31 7.68 8.52
CA CYS A 18 -1.25 7.17 7.15
C CYS A 18 -0.36 5.91 7.13
N CYS A 19 -0.81 4.80 6.53
CA CYS A 19 -0.06 3.53 6.47
C CYS A 19 1.35 3.66 5.84
N CYS A 20 1.63 4.75 5.11
CA CYS A 20 2.90 4.98 4.43
C CYS A 20 3.86 5.92 5.19
N ARG A 21 3.47 6.49 6.34
CA ARG A 21 4.35 7.34 7.15
C ARG A 21 4.62 6.67 8.49
N GLY A 22 5.82 6.10 8.63
CA GLY A 22 6.45 5.97 9.95
C GLY A 22 6.53 7.34 10.65
N PRO A 23 6.72 7.38 11.97
CA PRO A 23 6.74 8.63 12.72
C PRO A 23 7.85 9.54 12.18
N LEU A 24 7.46 10.70 11.63
CA LEU A 24 8.36 11.84 11.48
C LEU A 24 8.72 12.27 12.91
N ARG A 25 9.93 11.90 13.34
CA ARG A 25 10.52 12.42 14.57
C ARG A 25 10.87 13.90 14.32
N ASP A 26 10.11 14.80 14.91
CA ASP A 26 10.39 16.24 14.98
C ASP A 26 11.50 16.55 16.00
N THR A 27 12.66 15.94 15.82
CA THR A 27 13.88 16.31 16.54
C THR A 27 15.01 16.34 15.54
N ALA A 28 15.40 17.54 15.13
CA ALA A 28 16.72 17.80 14.58
C ALA A 28 17.76 17.60 15.71
N GLU A 29 17.95 16.35 16.13
CA GLU A 29 19.12 15.95 16.88
C GLU A 29 20.23 15.66 15.87
N GLU A 30 21.30 16.43 16.02
CA GLU A 30 22.55 16.28 15.30
C GLU A 30 23.04 14.83 15.42
N TYR A 31 22.95 14.09 14.31
CA TYR A 31 23.38 12.70 14.23
C TYR A 31 24.91 12.64 14.34
N THR A 32 25.41 12.38 15.54
CA THR A 32 26.82 12.11 15.85
C THR A 32 27.12 10.62 16.01
N GLY A 33 26.20 9.75 15.57
CA GLY A 33 26.37 8.30 15.63
C GLY A 33 27.31 7.79 14.56
N GLU A 34 28.36 7.06 14.97
CA GLU A 34 29.21 6.29 14.07
C GLU A 34 28.39 5.44 13.08
N PRO A 35 28.90 5.19 11.86
CA PRO A 35 28.15 4.49 10.83
C PRO A 35 27.84 3.07 11.28
N ASN A 36 26.63 2.87 11.80
CA ASN A 36 26.03 1.55 11.89
C ASN A 36 25.89 1.05 10.45
N THR A 37 26.79 0.15 10.07
CA THR A 37 26.67 -0.66 8.86
C THR A 37 25.40 -1.49 8.98
N VAL A 38 24.29 -0.95 8.49
CA VAL A 38 23.11 -1.73 8.16
C VAL A 38 23.54 -2.62 7.00
N GLU A 39 23.79 -3.90 7.28
CA GLU A 39 24.01 -4.88 6.21
C GLU A 39 22.77 -4.90 5.32
N LEU A 40 22.92 -4.33 4.12
CA LEU A 40 21.91 -4.37 3.09
C LEU A 40 21.73 -5.82 2.60
N PRO A 41 20.51 -6.24 2.25
CA PRO A 41 20.27 -7.57 1.71
C PRO A 41 21.13 -7.86 0.47
N GLN A 42 21.67 -9.08 0.46
CA GLN A 42 22.69 -9.66 -0.42
C GLN A 42 22.41 -9.58 -1.93
N PRO A 43 23.47 -9.68 -2.77
CA PRO A 43 23.42 -9.42 -4.21
C PRO A 43 22.56 -10.45 -4.95
N GLY A 44 21.64 -9.95 -5.75
CA GLY A 44 20.64 -10.72 -6.49
C GLY A 44 19.45 -9.87 -6.95
N SER A 45 19.28 -8.67 -6.37
CA SER A 45 18.27 -7.72 -6.79
C SER A 45 18.77 -6.87 -7.95
N ASN A 46 18.35 -7.18 -9.18
CA ASN A 46 18.52 -6.29 -10.35
C ASN A 46 17.57 -5.07 -10.26
N THR A 47 17.50 -4.43 -9.10
CA THR A 47 16.70 -3.22 -8.91
C THR A 47 17.63 -2.02 -8.91
N VAL A 48 17.22 -0.95 -9.61
CA VAL A 48 17.98 0.30 -9.67
C VAL A 48 18.07 1.00 -8.30
N ASN A 49 17.19 0.63 -7.36
CA ASN A 49 17.15 1.12 -5.99
C ASN A 49 16.96 -0.06 -5.01
N PRO A 50 17.44 0.06 -3.76
CA PRO A 50 17.09 -0.88 -2.71
C PRO A 50 15.57 -0.98 -2.53
N GLU A 51 15.04 -2.19 -2.46
CA GLU A 51 13.62 -2.46 -2.24
C GLU A 51 13.34 -2.47 -0.73
N PHE A 52 12.75 -1.39 -0.20
CA PHE A 52 12.36 -1.31 1.22
C PHE A 52 10.96 -1.88 1.50
N PHE A 53 10.12 -1.95 0.47
CA PHE A 53 8.73 -2.38 0.57
C PHE A 53 8.45 -3.40 -0.53
N PRO A 54 8.71 -4.69 -0.28
CA PRO A 54 8.57 -5.72 -1.30
C PRO A 54 7.12 -5.82 -1.77
N MET A 55 6.92 -5.85 -3.09
CA MET A 55 5.58 -5.98 -3.66
C MET A 55 4.93 -7.29 -3.20
N GLN A 56 3.76 -7.18 -2.59
CA GLN A 56 2.90 -8.31 -2.27
C GLN A 56 1.68 -8.34 -3.18
N CYS A 57 1.25 -9.53 -3.56
CA CYS A 57 0.09 -9.75 -4.42
C CYS A 57 -0.97 -10.58 -3.69
N ILE A 58 -2.22 -10.46 -4.13
CA ILE A 58 -3.33 -11.33 -3.71
C ILE A 58 -3.73 -12.18 -4.91
N ARG A 59 -3.97 -13.48 -4.70
CA ARG A 59 -4.47 -14.34 -5.78
C ARG A 59 -5.88 -13.92 -6.16
N VAL A 60 -6.20 -13.90 -7.46
CA VAL A 60 -7.56 -13.60 -7.95
C VAL A 60 -8.61 -14.48 -7.29
N GLN A 61 -8.33 -15.79 -7.12
CA GLN A 61 -9.23 -16.71 -6.41
C GLN A 61 -9.52 -16.30 -4.96
N THR A 62 -8.55 -15.68 -4.28
CA THR A 62 -8.73 -15.14 -2.94
C THR A 62 -9.65 -13.92 -3.00
N VAL A 63 -9.39 -12.98 -3.92
CA VAL A 63 -10.23 -11.78 -4.12
C VAL A 63 -11.70 -12.16 -4.39
N LEU A 64 -11.94 -13.16 -5.25
CA LEU A 64 -13.30 -13.63 -5.57
C LEU A 64 -14.06 -14.19 -4.35
N LYS A 65 -13.35 -14.73 -3.36
CA LYS A 65 -13.94 -15.25 -2.11
C LYS A 65 -14.09 -14.21 -1.02
N MET A 66 -13.52 -13.02 -1.19
CA MET A 66 -13.61 -11.96 -0.19
C MET A 66 -14.98 -11.29 -0.23
N ASP A 67 -15.49 -11.00 0.96
CA ASP A 67 -16.65 -10.17 1.25
C ASP A 67 -16.29 -8.68 1.20
N ARG A 68 -15.10 -8.34 1.71
CA ARG A 68 -14.60 -6.97 1.85
C ARG A 68 -13.08 -6.96 1.78
N MET A 69 -12.51 -5.91 1.19
CA MET A 69 -11.06 -5.70 1.22
C MET A 69 -10.62 -5.47 2.67
N LYS A 70 -9.67 -6.27 3.16
CA LYS A 70 -9.15 -6.14 4.53
C LYS A 70 -7.89 -5.25 4.52
N PRO A 71 -7.53 -4.62 5.64
CA PRO A 71 -6.26 -3.90 5.76
C PRO A 71 -5.05 -4.81 5.50
N TYR A 72 -3.94 -4.24 5.03
CA TYR A 72 -2.72 -4.98 4.69
C TYR A 72 -2.24 -5.89 5.84
N ASP A 73 -2.08 -5.35 7.05
CA ASP A 73 -1.60 -6.09 8.22
C ASP A 73 -2.46 -7.31 8.56
N GLU A 74 -3.78 -7.20 8.32
CA GLU A 74 -4.70 -8.30 8.55
C GLU A 74 -4.54 -9.39 7.47
N MET A 75 -4.38 -8.99 6.21
CA MET A 75 -4.14 -9.91 5.10
C MET A 75 -2.79 -10.63 5.25
N GLU A 76 -1.76 -9.92 5.72
CA GLU A 76 -0.45 -10.49 6.02
C GLU A 76 -0.53 -11.54 7.13
N LYS A 77 -1.15 -11.20 8.27
CA LYS A 77 -1.37 -12.14 9.39
C LYS A 77 -2.16 -13.38 8.98
N ARG A 78 -3.08 -13.25 8.03
CA ARG A 78 -3.89 -14.34 7.49
C ARG A 78 -3.18 -15.13 6.37
N GLY A 79 -1.98 -14.73 5.96
CA GLY A 79 -1.23 -15.40 4.88
C GLY A 79 -1.90 -15.27 3.52
N LEU A 80 -2.69 -14.21 3.29
CA LEU A 80 -3.39 -13.97 2.02
C LEU A 80 -2.51 -13.28 0.97
N LEU A 81 -1.40 -12.70 1.42
CA LEU A 81 -0.41 -12.02 0.61
C LEU A 81 0.67 -13.00 0.14
N VAL A 82 1.05 -12.90 -1.13
CA VAL A 82 2.11 -13.71 -1.72
C VAL A 82 3.07 -12.84 -2.52
N PRO A 83 4.39 -13.09 -2.46
CA PRO A 83 5.32 -12.42 -3.35
C PRO A 83 5.11 -12.88 -4.80
N PRO A 84 5.29 -12.00 -5.79
CA PRO A 84 5.22 -12.37 -7.20
C PRO A 84 6.38 -13.28 -7.59
N GLY A 85 6.10 -14.37 -8.30
CA GLY A 85 7.12 -15.17 -8.99
C GLY A 85 7.35 -14.70 -10.44
N ILE A 86 8.46 -15.09 -11.05
CA ILE A 86 8.85 -14.72 -12.43
C ILE A 86 7.77 -15.05 -13.48
N ALA A 87 7.06 -16.17 -13.32
CA ALA A 87 6.00 -16.60 -14.23
C ALA A 87 4.62 -16.02 -13.89
N SER A 88 4.51 -15.14 -12.90
CA SER A 88 3.22 -14.60 -12.45
C SER A 88 2.68 -13.62 -13.48
N ARG A 89 1.36 -13.68 -13.70
CA ARG A 89 0.64 -12.61 -14.40
C ARG A 89 -0.02 -11.73 -13.35
N ILE A 90 0.37 -10.46 -13.33
CA ILE A 90 -0.03 -9.50 -12.30
C ILE A 90 -0.99 -8.50 -12.93
N HIS A 91 -2.16 -8.35 -12.33
CA HIS A 91 -3.11 -7.30 -12.66
C HIS A 91 -2.95 -6.17 -11.65
N PHE A 92 -2.57 -4.99 -12.14
CA PHE A 92 -2.51 -3.78 -11.32
C PHE A 92 -3.88 -3.12 -11.31
N VAL A 93 -4.42 -2.95 -10.11
CA VAL A 93 -5.67 -2.24 -9.87
C VAL A 93 -5.37 -1.14 -8.86
N SER A 94 -5.47 0.12 -9.30
CA SER A 94 -5.31 1.27 -8.43
C SER A 94 -6.67 1.74 -7.92
N HIS A 95 -6.70 2.16 -6.67
CA HIS A 95 -7.80 2.90 -6.07
C HIS A 95 -7.21 4.17 -5.45
N GLU A 96 -7.84 5.32 -5.69
CA GLU A 96 -7.49 6.59 -5.04
C GLU A 96 -8.32 6.82 -3.76
N TRP A 97 -7.66 7.05 -2.62
CA TRP A 97 -8.36 7.38 -1.37
C TRP A 97 -8.62 8.88 -1.29
N LEU A 98 -9.89 9.28 -1.39
CA LEU A 98 -10.29 10.69 -1.31
C LEU A 98 -10.65 11.15 0.11
N SER A 99 -10.68 10.23 1.08
CA SER A 99 -11.03 10.53 2.47
C SER A 99 -10.35 9.57 3.44
N HIS A 100 -10.58 9.79 4.74
CA HIS A 100 -10.11 8.90 5.80
C HIS A 100 -11.04 7.69 6.04
N ASP A 101 -12.22 7.70 5.44
CA ASP A 101 -13.17 6.59 5.54
C ASP A 101 -12.75 5.45 4.63
N HIS A 102 -13.31 4.27 4.88
CA HIS A 102 -13.04 3.10 4.05
C HIS A 102 -13.35 3.44 2.58
N PRO A 103 -12.42 3.16 1.64
CA PRO A 103 -12.49 3.62 0.25
C PRO A 103 -13.68 3.03 -0.54
N ASP A 104 -14.16 1.87 -0.09
CA ASP A 104 -15.30 1.17 -0.66
C ASP A 104 -16.22 0.65 0.47
N PRO A 105 -16.97 1.52 1.17
CA PRO A 105 -17.69 1.15 2.38
C PRO A 105 -18.82 0.15 2.09
N GLU A 106 -19.45 0.29 0.92
CA GLU A 106 -20.55 -0.55 0.44
C GLU A 106 -20.07 -1.74 -0.42
N GLY A 107 -18.76 -1.91 -0.62
CA GLY A 107 -18.21 -3.02 -1.41
C GLY A 107 -18.54 -2.98 -2.90
N VAL A 108 -19.01 -1.85 -3.42
CA VAL A 108 -19.43 -1.69 -4.82
C VAL A 108 -18.26 -1.87 -5.77
N GLN A 109 -17.09 -1.34 -5.41
CA GLN A 109 -15.91 -1.43 -6.26
C GLN A 109 -15.33 -2.83 -6.26
N LEU A 110 -15.23 -3.45 -5.08
CA LEU A 110 -14.82 -4.85 -4.98
C LEU A 110 -15.79 -5.77 -5.75
N GLY A 111 -17.09 -5.54 -5.63
CA GLY A 111 -18.11 -6.27 -6.38
C GLY A 111 -17.92 -6.16 -7.90
N ARG A 112 -17.71 -4.94 -8.40
CA ARG A 112 -17.41 -4.70 -9.83
C ARG A 112 -16.11 -5.38 -10.26
N LEU A 113 -15.07 -5.31 -9.45
CA LEU A 113 -13.79 -5.96 -9.72
C LEU A 113 -13.95 -7.49 -9.83
N LYS A 114 -14.75 -8.10 -8.96
CA LYS A 114 -15.05 -9.54 -9.00
C LYS A 114 -15.76 -9.93 -10.29
N ILE A 115 -16.79 -9.17 -10.69
CA ILE A 115 -17.51 -9.40 -11.95
C ILE A 115 -16.54 -9.34 -13.14
N ILE A 116 -15.67 -8.32 -13.19
CA ILE A 116 -14.68 -8.19 -14.26
C ILE A 116 -13.76 -9.43 -14.30
N PHE A 117 -13.24 -9.88 -13.15
CA PHE A 117 -12.40 -11.07 -13.12
C PHE A 117 -13.15 -12.34 -13.50
N GLU A 118 -14.42 -12.48 -13.11
CA GLU A 118 -15.26 -13.61 -13.50
C GLU A 118 -15.49 -13.66 -15.01
N GLU A 119 -15.82 -12.53 -15.64
CA GLU A 119 -15.99 -12.43 -17.10
C GLU A 119 -14.68 -12.70 -17.85
N VAL A 120 -13.55 -12.18 -17.36
CA VAL A 120 -12.23 -12.47 -17.93
C VAL A 120 -11.89 -13.96 -17.81
N ILE A 121 -12.19 -14.59 -16.68
CA ILE A 121 -11.98 -16.04 -16.48
C ILE A 121 -12.90 -16.86 -17.41
N ALA A 122 -14.12 -16.40 -17.64
CA ALA A 122 -15.07 -17.04 -18.55
C ALA A 122 -14.68 -16.90 -20.04
N GLY A 123 -13.70 -16.04 -20.37
CA GLY A 123 -13.29 -15.76 -21.74
C GLY A 123 -14.09 -14.66 -22.43
N ASN A 124 -14.89 -13.89 -21.67
CA ASN A 124 -15.75 -12.82 -22.17
C ASN A 124 -15.11 -11.43 -22.08
N GLY A 125 -13.79 -11.35 -21.87
CA GLY A 125 -13.09 -10.08 -21.64
C GLY A 125 -13.31 -9.02 -22.72
N ASP A 126 -13.45 -9.42 -23.99
CA ASP A 126 -13.70 -8.51 -25.11
C ASP A 126 -15.04 -7.75 -24.99
N GLN A 127 -16.03 -8.35 -24.32
CA GLN A 127 -17.36 -7.76 -24.13
C GLN A 127 -17.37 -6.64 -23.08
N LEU A 128 -16.32 -6.52 -22.27
CA LEU A 128 -16.20 -5.48 -21.24
C LEU A 128 -15.80 -4.11 -21.82
N PHE A 129 -15.36 -4.07 -23.08
CA PHE A 129 -14.80 -2.87 -23.72
C PHE A 129 -15.51 -2.49 -25.03
N SER A 130 -16.55 -3.23 -25.41
CA SER A 130 -17.39 -3.00 -26.58
C SER A 130 -18.60 -2.15 -26.25
#